data_AF-A0A318SQ87-F1
#
_entry.id   AF-A0A318SQ87-F1
#
_cell.length_a   1.000
_cell.length_b   1.000
_cell.length_c   1.000
_cell.angle_alpha   90.00
_cell.angle_beta   90.00
_cell.angle_gamma   90.00
#
_symmetry.space_group_name_H-M   'P 1'
#
loop_
_entity.id
_entity.type
_entity.pdbx_description
1 polymer ?
#
loop_
_entity_poly.entity_id
_entity_poly.type
_entity_poly.pdbx_seq_one_letter_code
_entity_poly.pdbx_strand_id
1 'polypeptide(L)'
;MAVGTVTHINARNGMFIVAIEAGDYAAFQNLSSTEIAVGDRISGDLDALGSEDLLHLGEGEMFEASGESGPCGLQACLRVAFGG
;
A
#
# COMPACT_ATOMS: atom_id res chain seq x y z
N MET A 1 -12.86 1.35 7.31
CA MET A 1 -11.81 0.37 6.93
C MET A 1 -12.11 -0.07 5.51
N ALA A 2 -11.22 0.29 4.60
CA ALA A 2 -11.26 -0.11 3.20
C ALA A 2 -10.42 -1.38 3.01
N VAL A 3 -10.70 -2.12 1.95
CA VAL A 3 -9.88 -3.27 1.54
C VAL A 3 -9.39 -3.02 0.12
N GLY A 4 -8.12 -3.31 -0.10
CA GLY A 4 -7.49 -3.17 -1.40
C GLY A 4 -6.58 -4.34 -1.73
N THR A 5 -6.13 -4.39 -2.98
CA THR A 5 -5.23 -5.44 -3.48
C THR A 5 -3.90 -4.83 -3.88
N VAL A 6 -2.79 -5.43 -3.44
CA VAL A 6 -1.45 -5.01 -3.84
C VAL A 6 -1.27 -5.30 -5.33
N THR A 7 -0.94 -4.26 -6.10
CA THR A 7 -0.75 -4.38 -7.56
C THR A 7 0.70 -4.24 -7.97
N HIS A 8 1.50 -3.49 -7.21
CA HIS A 8 2.90 -3.24 -7.51
C HIS A 8 3.71 -3.17 -6.23
N ILE A 9 4.98 -3.58 -6.33
CA ILE A 9 5.94 -3.53 -5.23
C ILE A 9 7.26 -3.00 -5.76
N ASN A 10 7.84 -2.07 -5.03
CA ASN A 10 9.23 -1.66 -5.16
C ASN A 10 9.99 -2.09 -3.91
N ALA A 11 10.63 -3.27 -3.98
CA ALA A 11 11.41 -3.79 -2.87
C ALA A 11 12.66 -2.95 -2.55
N ARG A 12 13.13 -2.10 -3.48
CA ARG A 12 14.34 -1.28 -3.27
C ARG A 12 14.15 -0.20 -2.20
N ASN A 13 12.94 0.34 -2.09
CA ASN A 13 12.59 1.41 -1.14
C ASN A 13 11.45 1.01 -0.18
N GLY A 14 11.07 -0.27 -0.18
CA GLY A 14 10.01 -0.81 0.68
C GLY A 14 8.61 -0.32 0.30
N MET A 15 8.41 0.17 -0.92
CA MET A 15 7.12 0.73 -1.35
C MET A 15 6.21 -0.34 -1.95
N PHE A 16 4.91 -0.19 -1.79
CA PHE A 16 3.89 -0.98 -2.46
C PHE A 16 2.68 -0.11 -2.84
N ILE A 17 1.95 -0.53 -3.88
CA ILE A 17 0.76 0.16 -4.37
C ILE A 17 -0.44 -0.74 -4.18
N VAL A 18 -1.45 -0.22 -3.50
CA VAL A 18 -2.73 -0.89 -3.27
C VAL A 18 -3.78 -0.29 -4.20
N ALA A 19 -4.46 -1.14 -4.97
CA ALA A 19 -5.67 -0.78 -5.69
C ALA A 19 -6.86 -0.84 -4.73
N ILE A 20 -7.57 0.28 -4.63
CA ILE A 20 -8.77 0.47 -3.81
C ILE A 20 -10.00 0.25 -4.71
N GLU A 21 -11.17 -0.01 -4.11
CA GLU A 21 -12.43 -0.06 -4.84
C GLU A 21 -12.69 1.25 -5.62
N ALA A 22 -13.44 1.17 -6.73
CA ALA A 22 -13.74 2.27 -7.65
C ALA A 22 -12.59 2.82 -8.53
N GLY A 23 -11.42 2.17 -8.54
CA GLY A 23 -10.33 2.44 -9.50
C GLY A 23 -9.28 3.42 -9.02
N ASP A 24 -9.32 3.78 -7.74
CA ASP A 24 -8.28 4.56 -7.07
C ASP A 24 -7.13 3.66 -6.59
N TYR A 25 -5.97 4.27 -6.39
CA TYR A 25 -4.76 3.61 -5.93
C TYR A 25 -4.12 4.43 -4.82
N ALA A 26 -3.46 3.78 -3.88
CA ALA A 26 -2.65 4.44 -2.87
C ALA A 26 -1.28 3.76 -2.76
N ALA A 27 -0.23 4.58 -2.65
CA ALA A 27 1.13 4.13 -2.43
C ALA A 27 1.49 4.21 -0.95
N PHE A 28 2.08 3.14 -0.44
CA PHE A 28 2.51 3.00 0.95
C PHE A 28 3.98 2.58 1.01
N GLN A 29 4.66 3.01 2.05
CA GLN A 29 5.94 2.46 2.47
C GLN A 29 5.70 1.43 3.57
N ASN A 30 6.23 0.23 3.42
CA ASN A 30 6.29 -0.74 4.51
C ASN A 30 7.37 -0.32 5.50
N LEU A 31 6.98 -0.05 6.75
CA LEU A 31 7.89 0.33 7.83
C LEU A 31 8.27 -0.88 8.71
N SER A 32 7.68 -2.04 8.43
CA SER A 32 7.90 -3.29 9.14
C SER A 32 8.75 -4.27 8.33
N SER A 33 8.97 -5.47 8.88
CA SER A 33 9.60 -6.60 8.18
C SER A 33 8.58 -7.57 7.57
N THR A 34 7.30 -7.21 7.53
CA THR A 34 6.24 -8.05 6.94
C THR A 34 6.49 -8.23 5.45
N GLU A 35 6.44 -9.46 4.97
CA GLU A 35 6.55 -9.75 3.55
C GLU A 35 5.23 -9.40 2.86
N ILE A 36 5.32 -8.64 1.78
CA ILE A 36 4.18 -8.25 0.95
C ILE A 36 4.46 -8.69 -0.48
N ALA A 37 3.46 -9.25 -1.15
CA ALA A 37 3.50 -9.71 -2.52
C ALA A 37 2.36 -9.11 -3.36
N VAL A 38 2.55 -9.08 -4.69
CA VAL A 38 1.49 -8.67 -5.61
C VAL A 38 0.35 -9.69 -5.56
N GLY A 39 -0.87 -9.21 -5.44
CA GLY A 39 -2.08 -10.03 -5.25
C GLY A 39 -2.55 -10.11 -3.81
N ASP A 40 -1.72 -9.70 -2.83
CA ASP A 40 -2.13 -9.68 -1.44
C ASP A 40 -3.24 -8.67 -1.18
N ARG A 41 -4.10 -9.01 -0.21
CA ARG A 41 -5.20 -8.15 0.20
C ARG A 41 -4.88 -7.47 1.51
N ILE A 42 -4.96 -6.15 1.52
CA ILE A 42 -4.65 -5.31 2.67
C ILE A 42 -5.92 -4.59 3.11
N SER A 43 -6.14 -4.51 4.42
CA SER A 43 -7.27 -3.81 5.03
C SER A 43 -6.76 -2.74 5.99
N GLY A 44 -7.41 -1.58 6.02
CA GLY A 44 -7.03 -0.49 6.93
C GLY A 44 -7.65 0.83 6.54
N ASP A 45 -7.01 1.92 6.96
CA ASP A 45 -7.25 3.24 6.40
C ASP A 45 -6.35 3.42 5.17
N LEU A 46 -6.91 3.15 3.98
CA LEU A 46 -6.17 3.26 2.72
C LEU A 46 -6.12 4.70 2.19
N ASP A 47 -6.78 5.63 2.88
CA ASP A 47 -6.80 7.05 2.56
C ASP A 47 -5.78 7.84 3.40
N ALA A 48 -5.17 7.19 4.39
CA ALA A 48 -4.23 7.79 5.33
C ALA A 48 -2.98 8.36 4.65
N LEU A 49 -2.50 9.49 5.20
CA LEU A 49 -1.22 10.10 4.88
C LEU A 49 -0.33 10.04 6.13
N GLY A 50 0.85 9.45 6.02
CA GLY A 50 1.74 9.15 7.14
C GLY A 50 1.51 7.77 7.77
N SER A 51 2.10 7.52 8.94
CA SER A 51 2.10 6.21 9.61
C SER A 51 0.70 5.74 10.00
N GLU A 52 0.40 4.48 9.69
CA GLU A 52 -0.84 3.77 9.99
C GLU A 52 -0.55 2.26 10.15
N ASP A 53 -1.34 1.57 10.97
CA ASP A 53 -1.32 0.11 11.05
C ASP A 53 -2.28 -0.50 10.02
N LEU A 54 -1.75 -1.35 9.13
CA LEU A 54 -2.51 -2.08 8.11
C LEU A 54 -2.60 -3.56 8.48
N LEU A 55 -3.66 -4.22 8.05
CA LEU A 55 -3.89 -5.65 8.24
C LEU A 55 -3.67 -6.39 6.93
N HIS A 56 -2.71 -7.32 6.92
CA HIS A 56 -2.52 -8.26 5.83
C HIS A 56 -3.55 -9.39 5.93
N LEU A 57 -4.53 -9.45 5.03
CA LEU A 57 -5.63 -10.41 5.13
C LEU A 57 -5.24 -11.85 4.79
N GLY A 58 -4.18 -12.06 3.99
CA GLY A 58 -3.64 -13.40 3.69
C GLY A 58 -3.00 -14.06 4.92
N GLU A 59 -1.99 -13.40 5.49
CA GLU A 59 -1.27 -13.84 6.69
C GLU A 59 -2.01 -13.61 8.02
N GLY A 60 -2.97 -12.68 8.06
CA GLY A 60 -3.72 -12.34 9.28
C GLY A 60 -2.91 -11.50 10.29
N GLU A 61 -1.86 -10.82 9.85
CA GLU A 61 -0.98 -10.00 10.70
C GLU A 61 -1.16 -8.50 10.47
N MET A 62 -0.96 -7.71 11.53
CA MET A 62 -0.89 -6.26 11.43
C MET A 62 0.55 -5.81 11.21
N PHE A 63 0.73 -4.77 10.41
CA PHE A 63 2.04 -4.21 10.11
C PHE A 63 1.98 -2.70 9.94
N GLU A 64 3.06 -2.02 10.33
CA GLU A 64 3.18 -0.58 10.21
C GLU A 64 3.53 -0.18 8.77
N ALA A 65 2.78 0.76 8.21
CA ALA A 65 3.04 1.35 6.91
C ALA A 65 2.87 2.88 6.96
N SER A 66 3.53 3.60 6.06
CA SER A 66 3.31 5.04 5.86
C SER A 66 2.60 5.29 4.53
N GLY A 67 1.48 6.00 4.55
CA GLY A 67 0.79 6.45 3.34
C GLY A 67 1.51 7.63 2.68
N GLU A 68 2.01 7.44 1.47
CA GLU A 68 2.86 8.42 0.78
C GLU A 68 2.11 9.26 -0.25
N SER A 69 0.97 8.77 -0.76
CA SER A 69 0.20 9.47 -1.80
C SER A 69 -1.25 9.77 -1.44
N GLY A 70 -1.84 9.00 -0.53
CA GLY A 70 -3.30 8.87 -0.44
C GLY A 70 -3.92 8.34 -1.74
N PRO A 71 -5.26 8.36 -1.88
CA PRO A 71 -5.97 7.87 -3.05
C PRO A 71 -5.72 8.77 -4.26
N CYS A 72 -5.13 8.22 -5.30
CA CYS A 72 -4.89 8.91 -6.56
C CYS A 72 -4.81 7.93 -7.74
N GLY A 73 -4.61 8.46 -8.95
CA GLY A 73 -4.46 7.61 -10.13
C GLY A 73 -3.16 6.80 -10.12
N LEU A 74 -3.18 5.60 -10.69
CA LEU A 74 -2.02 4.69 -10.76
C LEU A 74 -0.71 5.36 -11.22
N GLN A 75 -0.78 6.26 -12.21
CA GLN A 75 0.41 6.97 -12.71
C GLN A 75 1.04 7.94 -11.69
N ALA A 76 0.27 8.46 -10.73
CA ALA A 76 0.81 9.23 -9.62
C ALA A 76 1.48 8.30 -8.61
N CYS A 77 0.83 7.20 -8.22
CA CYS A 77 1.43 6.19 -7.33
C CYS A 77 2.73 5.60 -7.89
N LEU A 78 2.79 5.30 -9.19
CA LEU A 78 3.99 4.79 -9.84
C LEU A 78 5.14 5.80 -9.78
N ARG A 79 4.87 7.10 -9.93
CA ARG A 79 5.89 8.14 -9.78
C ARG A 79 6.41 8.24 -8.35
N VAL A 80 5.53 8.13 -7.35
CA VAL A 80 5.94 8.12 -5.94
C VAL A 80 6.77 6.89 -5.61
N ALA A 81 6.30 5.70 -6.02
CA ALA A 81 6.95 4.44 -5.67
C ALA A 81 8.22 4.15 -6.48
N PHE A 82 8.33 4.59 -7.74
CA PHE A 82 9.42 4.22 -8.66
C PHE A 82 10.15 5.40 -9.33
N GLY A 83 9.69 6.63 -9.18
CA GLY A 83 10.18 7.80 -9.93
C GLY A 83 11.43 8.49 -9.37
N GLY A 84 12.20 7.81 -8.51
CA GLY A 84 13.45 8.31 -7.92
C GLY A 84 14.71 7.86 -8.65
#